data_AF-A0A7Y1YSG5-F1
#
_entry.id   AF-A0A7Y1YSG5-F1
#
_cell.length_a   1.000
_cell.length_b   1.000
_cell.length_c   1.000
_cell.angle_alpha   90.00
_cell.angle_beta   90.00
_cell.angle_gamma   90.00
#
_symmetry.space_group_name_H-M   'P 1'
#
loop_
_entity.id
_entity.type
_entity.pdbx_description
1 polymer ?
#
loop_
_entity_poly.entity_id
_entity_poly.type
_entity_poly.pdbx_seq_one_letter_code
_entity_poly.pdbx_strand_id
1 'polypeptide(L)' 'MVDYQIKRRGITDPRVLTAFMNVERHRFVPTSLVGSAYRDRPLPIGEGQTISQPY' A
#
# COMPACT_ATOMS: atom_id res chain seq x y z
N MET A 1 0.35 4.47 -7.32
CA MET A 1 1.06 3.48 -6.50
C MET A 1 1.56 2.32 -7.36
N VAL A 2 0.70 1.53 -8.01
CA VAL A 2 1.11 0.35 -8.82
C VAL A 2 2.13 0.67 -9.92
N ASP A 3 1.83 1.58 -10.85
CA ASP A 3 2.74 1.85 -11.97
C ASP A 3 4.03 2.59 -11.58
N TYR A 4 3.94 3.47 -10.59
CA TYR A 4 5.02 4.40 -10.24
C TYR A 4 5.91 3.94 -9.07
N GLN A 5 5.45 3.00 -8.24
CA GLN A 5 6.19 2.47 -7.08
C GLN A 5 6.45 0.97 -7.29
N ILE A 6 5.40 0.15 -7.24
CA ILE A 6 5.46 -1.33 -7.28
C ILE A 6 6.20 -1.84 -8.53
N LYS A 7 5.78 -1.43 -9.74
CA LYS A 7 6.42 -1.87 -10.99
C LYS A 7 7.86 -1.38 -11.11
N ARG A 8 8.16 -0.15 -10.67
CA ARG A 8 9.52 0.43 -10.76
C ARG A 8 10.52 -0.26 -9.85
N ARG A 9 10.05 -0.97 -8.82
CA ARG A 9 10.86 -1.79 -7.91
C ARG A 9 10.99 -3.26 -8.35
N GLY A 10 10.54 -3.58 -9.57
CA GLY A 10 10.77 -4.89 -10.19
C GLY A 10 9.68 -5.92 -9.93
N ILE A 11 8.56 -5.54 -9.30
CA ILE A 11 7.40 -6.43 -9.20
C ILE A 11 6.68 -6.44 -10.54
N THR A 12 6.77 -7.57 -11.24
CA THR A 12 6.21 -7.74 -12.59
C THR A 12 5.18 -8.87 -12.71
N ASP A 13 4.99 -9.72 -11.69
CA ASP A 13 3.97 -10.78 -11.74
C ASP A 13 2.58 -10.16 -11.91
N PRO A 14 1.87 -10.45 -13.02
CA PRO A 14 0.59 -9.82 -13.32
C PRO A 14 -0.48 -10.12 -12.26
N ARG A 15 -0.41 -11.27 -11.58
CA ARG A 15 -1.33 -11.63 -10.50
C ARG A 15 -1.10 -10.74 -9.27
N VAL A 16 0.16 -10.47 -8.93
CA VAL A 16 0.53 -9.58 -7.82
C VAL A 16 0.09 -8.14 -8.13
N LEU A 17 0.37 -7.66 -9.35
CA LEU A 17 -0.05 -6.33 -9.77
C LEU A 17 -1.58 -6.16 -9.74
N THR A 18 -2.31 -7.19 -10.19
CA THR A 18 -3.78 -7.22 -10.12
C THR A 18 -4.29 -7.16 -8.68
N ALA A 19 -3.66 -7.90 -7.75
CA ALA A 19 -4.01 -7.83 -6.34
C ALA A 19 -3.80 -6.42 -5.76
N PHE A 20 -2.69 -5.75 -6.07
CA PHE A 20 -2.45 -4.36 -5.64
C PHE A 20 -3.46 -3.35 -6.22
N MET A 21 -4.03 -3.61 -7.40
CA MET A 21 -5.08 -2.77 -7.99
C MET A 21 -6.45 -3.02 -7.36
N ASN A 22 -6.76 -4.28 -7.01
CA ASN A 22 -8.08 -4.67 -6.51
C ASN A 22 -8.24 -4.46 -5.01
N VAL A 23 -7.16 -4.57 -4.22
CA VAL A 23 -7.23 -4.44 -2.76
C VAL A 23 -7.09 -2.96 -2.36
N GLU A 24 -8.18 -2.41 -1.84
CA GLU A 24 -8.25 -1.04 -1.34
C GLU A 24 -7.46 -0.85 -0.04
N ARG A 25 -6.14 -0.60 -0.14
CA ARG A 25 -5.25 -0.39 1.00
C ARG A 25 -5.77 0.62 2.04
N HIS A 26 -6.47 1.67 1.61
CA HIS A 26 -7.01 2.69 2.51
C HIS A 26 -8.08 2.18 3.49
N ARG A 27 -8.67 0.99 3.25
CA ARG A 27 -9.59 0.32 4.18
C ARG A 27 -8.89 -0.28 5.41
N PHE A 28 -7.56 -0.41 5.35
CA PHE A 28 -6.73 -1.05 6.38
C PHE A 28 -5.90 -0.04 7.18
N VAL A 29 -6.23 1.25 7.12
CA VAL A 29 -5.57 2.30 7.90
C VAL A 29 -6.62 3.14 8.65
N PRO A 30 -6.25 3.80 9.76
CA PRO A 30 -7.14 4.73 10.44
C PRO A 30 -7.67 5.82 9.50
N THR A 31 -8.91 6.28 9.72
CA THR A 31 -9.59 7.28 8.88
C THR A 31 -8.76 8.56 8.68
N SER A 32 -8.05 9.01 9.72
CA SER A 32 -7.17 10.19 9.68
C SER A 32 -5.98 10.03 8.72
N LEU A 33 -5.63 8.80 8.34
CA LEU A 33 -4.49 8.48 7.49
C LEU A 33 -4.89 8.03 6.07
N VAL A 34 -6.17 8.02 5.73
CA VAL A 34 -6.67 7.63 4.39
C VAL A 34 -5.98 8.45 3.28
N GLY A 35 -5.79 9.75 3.46
CA GLY A 35 -5.08 10.61 2.51
C GLY A 35 -3.58 10.29 2.34
N SER A 36 -3.01 9.47 3.22
CA SER A 36 -1.64 8.96 3.14
C SER A 36 -1.56 7.48 2.76
N ALA A 37 -2.68 6.77 2.61
CA ALA A 37 -2.73 5.31 2.50
C ALA A 37 -1.84 4.71 1.40
N TYR A 38 -1.67 5.43 0.28
CA TYR A 38 -0.91 5.00 -0.89
C TYR A 38 0.47 5.67 -1.01
N ARG A 39 0.92 6.34 0.04
CA ARG A 39 2.29 6.85 0.12
C ARG A 39 3.24 5.68 0.38
N ASP A 40 4.43 5.80 -0.18
CA ASP A 40 5.51 4.83 -0.06
C ASP A 40 6.23 4.96 1.28
N ARG A 41 5.52 4.63 2.36
CA ARG A 41 6.03 4.60 3.74
C ARG A 41 5.13 3.74 4.63
N PRO A 42 5.64 3.20 5.74
CA PRO A 42 4.79 2.56 6.74
C PRO A 42 3.80 3.56 7.35
N LEU A 43 2.64 3.07 7.76
CA LEU A 43 1.62 3.85 8.47
C LEU A 43 1.22 3.15 9.77
N PRO A 44 1.05 3.87 10.88
CA PRO A 44 0.58 3.28 12.13
C PRO A 44 -0.87 2.82 12.00
N ILE A 45 -1.18 1.66 12.58
CA ILE A 45 -2.52 1.05 12.56
C ILE A 45 -3.10 0.78 13.96
N GLY A 46 -2.42 1.24 15.01
CA GLY A 46 -2.78 1.02 16.41
C GLY A 46 -1.88 -0.01 17.10
N GLU A 47 -1.96 -0.11 18.43
CA GLU A 47 -1.23 -1.11 19.23
C GLU A 47 0.29 -1.16 18.99
N GLY A 48 0.90 0.00 18.71
CA GLY A 48 2.32 0.10 18.35
C GLY A 48 2.70 -0.55 17.01
N GLN A 49 1.72 -0.96 16.20
CA GLN A 49 1.92 -1.63 14.92
C GLN A 49 1.86 -0.67 13.74
N THR A 50 2.50 -1.09 12.64
CA THR A 50 2.46 -0.39 11.36
C THR A 50 2.09 -1.35 10.23
N ILE A 51 1.32 -0.89 9.26
CA ILE A 51 1.24 -1.55 7.96
C ILE A 51 2.46 -1.16 7.13
N SER A 52 3.15 -2.14 6.54
CA SER A 52 4.34 -1.93 5.71
C SER A 52 4.04 -1.05 4.50
N GLN A 53 5.02 -0.29 4.03
CA GLN A 53 4.94 0.50 2.80
C GLN A 53 4.53 -0.36 1.59
N PRO A 54 3.82 0.22 0.60
CA PRO A 54 3.75 -0.38 -0.73
C PRO A 54 5.17 -0.57 -1.29
N TYR A 55 5.41 -1.73 -1.90
CA TYR A 55 6.71 -2.14 -2.42
C TYR A 55 7.04 -1.53 -3.79
#